data_AF-A0A3Q4ASL0-F1
#
_entry.id   AF-A0A3Q4ASL0-F1
#
_cell.length_a   1.000
_cell.length_b   1.000
_cell.length_c   1.000
_cell.angle_alpha   90.00
_cell.angle_beta   90.00
_cell.angle_gamma   90.00
#
_symmetry.space_group_name_H-M   'P 1'
#
loop_
_entity.id
_entity.type
_entity.pdbx_description
1 polymer ?
#
loop_
_entity_poly.entity_id
_entity_poly.type
_entity_poly.pdbx_seq_one_letter_code
_entity_poly.pdbx_strand_id
1 'polypeptide(L)'
;MGDKSYPEGRAPELFDEFVSSSTCRAVLWSFSQICEHLKVDRSTAERPLYRLIKCRLNYWRANALWAKLDRRAAQQEYQKAQVCSSTTCVIIGAGPCGLRTAVELSFMGARVVLLEKRDAFSRNNVLHLWPFTIHDLRGLGAKKFYGKFCAGSIDHISIRQLQLVLLKVALLMGVEVHVNVEFKRLVEPPQDQQTHKVGWRMEVRPKSHPVNQMEFDVIIGADGRRNTLPGFRRKEFRGKLAIAITANFKNRNTTAEAKVEEISGVAFIFNQRFFQELRQETGMKVFYEDPESLTLLVFIEWTI
;
A
#
# COMPACT_ATOMS: atom_id res chain seq x y z
N MET A 1 -7.30 -45.72 17.10
CA MET A 1 -7.08 -44.28 17.34
C MET A 1 -7.21 -43.58 16.00
N GLY A 2 -8.39 -43.02 15.75
CA GLY A 2 -8.84 -42.60 14.43
C GLY A 2 -8.25 -41.26 14.03
N ASP A 3 -7.57 -41.28 12.90
CA ASP A 3 -7.22 -40.13 12.08
C ASP A 3 -8.52 -39.37 11.72
N LYS A 4 -8.74 -38.22 12.35
CA LYS A 4 -9.85 -37.34 11.97
C LYS A 4 -9.39 -36.50 10.78
N SER A 5 -9.61 -37.03 9.58
CA SER A 5 -9.64 -36.23 8.37
C SER A 5 -10.79 -35.22 8.49
N TYR A 6 -10.45 -33.99 8.89
CA TYR A 6 -11.33 -32.87 8.65
C TYR A 6 -11.45 -32.71 7.14
N PRO A 7 -12.65 -32.48 6.58
CA PRO A 7 -12.79 -32.22 5.15
C PRO A 7 -11.81 -31.10 4.79
N GLU A 8 -10.97 -31.30 3.78
CA GLU A 8 -10.05 -30.28 3.26
C GLU A 8 -10.86 -29.01 3.04
N GLY A 9 -10.73 -28.08 3.99
CA GLY A 9 -11.73 -27.03 4.17
C GLY A 9 -11.69 -26.04 3.01
N ARG A 10 -12.78 -25.29 2.82
CA ARG A 10 -12.83 -24.16 1.90
C ARG A 10 -11.84 -23.02 2.28
N ALA A 11 -11.28 -23.04 3.50
CA ALA A 11 -10.44 -21.96 4.03
C ALA A 11 -9.08 -21.78 3.31
N PRO A 12 -8.26 -22.83 3.06
CA PRO A 12 -7.08 -22.73 2.20
C PRO A 12 -7.35 -22.15 0.80
N GLU A 13 -8.44 -22.56 0.16
CA GLU A 13 -8.83 -22.07 -1.17
C GLU A 13 -9.14 -20.57 -1.16
N LEU A 14 -9.96 -20.12 -0.20
CA LEU A 14 -10.27 -18.71 0.00
C LEU A 14 -9.01 -17.88 0.30
N PHE A 15 -8.07 -18.45 1.06
CA PHE A 15 -6.79 -17.80 1.32
C PHE A 15 -5.92 -17.69 0.06
N ASP A 16 -5.85 -18.72 -0.77
CA ASP A 16 -5.14 -18.67 -2.06
C ASP A 16 -5.80 -17.69 -3.03
N GLU A 17 -7.12 -17.58 -3.04
CA GLU A 17 -7.86 -16.57 -3.82
C GLU A 17 -7.53 -15.14 -3.36
N PHE A 18 -7.48 -14.90 -2.05
CA PHE A 18 -7.04 -13.62 -1.50
C PHE A 18 -5.59 -13.29 -1.88
N VAL A 19 -4.70 -14.28 -1.79
CA VAL A 19 -3.29 -14.10 -2.17
C VAL A 19 -3.15 -13.79 -3.66
N SER A 20 -3.91 -14.45 -4.54
CA SER A 20 -3.84 -14.31 -6.00
C SER A 20 -4.65 -13.14 -6.56
N SER A 21 -5.57 -12.56 -5.79
CA SER A 21 -6.41 -11.42 -6.19
C SER A 21 -5.58 -10.23 -6.70
N SER A 22 -5.94 -9.72 -7.88
CA SER A 22 -5.17 -8.74 -8.67
C SER A 22 -5.83 -7.36 -8.79
N THR A 23 -6.98 -7.17 -8.15
CA THR A 23 -7.71 -5.90 -8.10
C THR A 23 -8.08 -5.55 -6.67
N CYS A 24 -8.24 -4.27 -6.36
CA CYS A 24 -8.60 -3.80 -5.02
C CYS A 24 -9.93 -4.41 -4.56
N ARG A 25 -10.97 -4.39 -5.41
CA ARG A 25 -12.27 -5.01 -5.12
C ARG A 25 -12.17 -6.51 -4.85
N ALA A 26 -11.42 -7.26 -5.68
CA ALA A 26 -11.24 -8.71 -5.48
C ALA A 26 -10.52 -9.03 -4.16
N VAL A 27 -9.48 -8.25 -3.80
CA VAL A 27 -8.77 -8.39 -2.52
C VAL A 27 -9.72 -8.14 -1.33
N LEU A 28 -10.52 -7.07 -1.38
CA LEU A 28 -11.48 -6.77 -0.31
C LEU A 28 -12.57 -7.85 -0.20
N TRP A 29 -13.08 -8.33 -1.33
CA TRP A 29 -14.12 -9.34 -1.38
C TRP A 29 -13.62 -10.69 -0.86
N SER A 30 -12.51 -11.21 -1.41
CA SER A 30 -11.91 -12.47 -0.98
C SER A 30 -11.54 -12.45 0.51
N PHE A 31 -11.02 -11.32 1.00
CA PHE A 31 -10.75 -11.16 2.43
C PHE A 31 -12.02 -11.23 3.29
N SER A 32 -13.11 -10.61 2.84
CA SER A 32 -14.41 -10.70 3.52
C SER A 32 -14.89 -12.15 3.61
N GLN A 33 -14.70 -12.94 2.55
CA GLN A 33 -15.07 -14.36 2.53
C GLN A 33 -14.22 -15.19 3.52
N ILE A 34 -12.92 -14.90 3.63
CA ILE A 34 -12.06 -15.53 4.64
C ILE A 34 -12.56 -15.20 6.06
N CYS A 35 -12.83 -13.92 6.35
CA CYS A 35 -13.30 -13.50 7.66
C CYS A 35 -14.64 -14.17 8.02
N GLU A 36 -15.59 -14.21 7.08
CA GLU A 36 -16.88 -14.86 7.26
C GLU A 36 -16.72 -16.36 7.54
N HIS A 37 -15.96 -17.07 6.70
CA HIS A 37 -15.75 -18.50 6.83
C HIS A 37 -15.03 -18.88 8.14
N LEU A 38 -14.04 -18.09 8.55
CA LEU A 38 -13.31 -18.28 9.80
C LEU A 38 -14.01 -17.68 11.03
N LYS A 39 -15.21 -17.10 10.86
CA LYS A 39 -15.99 -16.43 11.92
C LYS A 39 -15.20 -15.34 12.66
N VAL A 40 -14.43 -14.57 11.91
CA VAL A 40 -13.59 -13.48 12.40
C VAL A 40 -14.38 -12.17 12.26
N ASP A 41 -14.87 -11.65 13.39
CA ASP A 41 -15.51 -10.34 13.43
C ASP A 41 -14.44 -9.24 13.41
N ARG A 42 -14.37 -8.51 12.29
CA ARG A 42 -13.38 -7.45 12.06
C ARG A 42 -13.55 -6.25 13.00
N SER A 43 -14.73 -6.07 13.59
CA SER A 43 -15.04 -4.94 14.46
C SER A 43 -14.63 -5.16 15.92
N THR A 44 -14.70 -6.41 16.39
CA THR A 44 -14.47 -6.77 17.81
C THR A 44 -13.22 -7.62 18.03
N ALA A 45 -12.66 -8.25 16.99
CA ALA A 45 -11.51 -9.11 17.15
C ALA A 45 -10.27 -8.36 17.64
N GLU A 46 -9.49 -9.04 18.47
CA GLU A 46 -8.19 -8.56 18.92
C GLU A 46 -7.25 -8.35 17.72
N ARG A 47 -6.58 -7.20 17.73
CA ARG A 47 -5.59 -6.83 16.70
C ARG A 47 -4.20 -7.29 17.14
N PRO A 48 -3.32 -7.68 16.20
CA PRO A 48 -3.54 -7.74 14.77
C PRO A 48 -4.33 -9.00 14.34
N LEU A 49 -5.24 -8.82 13.38
CA LEU A 49 -6.23 -9.84 12.99
C LEU A 49 -5.62 -11.15 12.49
N TYR A 50 -4.41 -11.09 11.92
CA TYR A 50 -3.72 -12.24 11.35
C TYR A 50 -3.44 -13.33 12.40
N ARG A 51 -3.32 -12.98 13.69
CA ARG A 51 -3.11 -13.97 14.76
C ARG A 51 -4.31 -14.90 14.89
N LEU A 52 -5.52 -14.34 14.88
CA LEU A 52 -6.75 -15.11 14.94
C LEU A 52 -6.98 -15.92 13.66
N ILE A 53 -6.71 -15.32 12.50
CA ILE A 53 -6.77 -16.02 11.21
C ILE A 53 -5.80 -17.20 11.20
N LYS A 54 -4.54 -16.98 11.62
CA LYS A 54 -3.51 -18.02 11.74
C LYS A 54 -3.96 -19.18 12.63
N CYS A 55 -4.56 -18.91 13.79
CA CYS A 55 -5.04 -19.96 14.69
C CYS A 55 -6.18 -20.80 14.08
N ARG A 56 -6.99 -20.21 13.20
CA ARG A 56 -8.16 -20.87 12.58
C ARG A 56 -7.88 -21.42 11.18
N LEU A 57 -6.77 -21.03 10.57
CA LEU A 57 -6.35 -21.46 9.24
C LEU A 57 -5.20 -22.48 9.35
N ASN A 58 -5.55 -23.77 9.36
CA ASN A 58 -4.56 -24.84 9.24
C ASN A 58 -4.10 -24.98 7.77
N TYR A 59 -3.11 -24.17 7.37
CA TYR A 59 -2.64 -24.14 5.98
C TYR A 59 -1.14 -23.89 5.84
N TRP A 60 -0.41 -24.91 5.37
CA TRP A 60 1.05 -24.88 5.30
C TRP A 60 1.61 -23.76 4.40
N ARG A 61 0.93 -23.42 3.28
CA ARG A 61 1.42 -22.36 2.37
C ARG A 61 1.35 -20.96 2.99
N ALA A 62 0.68 -20.80 4.11
CA ALA A 62 0.58 -19.53 4.83
C ALA A 62 1.65 -19.40 5.95
N ASN A 63 2.26 -20.50 6.40
CA ASN A 63 3.18 -20.52 7.55
C ASN A 63 4.38 -19.57 7.39
N ALA A 64 4.98 -19.49 6.19
CA ALA A 64 6.10 -18.59 5.93
C ALA A 64 5.71 -17.10 6.03
N LEU A 65 4.46 -16.76 5.68
CA LEU A 65 3.93 -15.41 5.87
C LEU A 65 3.73 -15.12 7.36
N TRP A 66 3.13 -16.06 8.10
CA TRP A 66 2.92 -15.93 9.54
C TRP A 66 4.22 -15.71 10.31
N ALA A 67 5.25 -16.51 10.03
CA ALA A 67 6.56 -16.35 10.66
C ALA A 67 7.18 -14.97 10.43
N LYS A 68 6.94 -14.35 9.25
CA LYS A 68 7.41 -13.01 8.93
C LYS A 68 6.67 -11.93 9.71
N LEU A 69 5.34 -12.00 9.73
CA LEU A 69 4.50 -11.06 10.48
C LEU A 69 4.73 -11.17 11.99
N ASP A 70 4.88 -12.40 12.52
CA ASP A 70 5.20 -12.63 13.92
C ASP A 70 6.56 -12.04 14.30
N ARG A 71 7.58 -12.23 13.45
CA ARG A 71 8.90 -11.64 13.68
C ARG A 71 8.83 -10.11 13.74
N ARG A 72 8.06 -9.49 12.84
CA ARG A 72 7.86 -8.02 12.87
C ARG A 72 7.11 -7.61 14.14
N ALA A 73 5.98 -8.26 14.45
CA ALA A 73 5.17 -7.96 15.64
C ALA A 73 5.90 -8.16 16.97
N ALA A 74 6.96 -8.97 17.00
CA ALA A 74 7.78 -9.24 18.18
C ALA A 74 8.85 -8.18 18.47
N GLN A 75 9.02 -7.18 17.59
CA GLN A 75 9.90 -6.05 17.83
C GLN A 75 9.49 -5.27 19.10
N GLN A 76 10.48 -4.85 19.88
CA GLN A 76 10.27 -4.28 21.22
C GLN A 76 9.51 -2.94 21.16
N GLU A 77 9.72 -2.20 20.07
CA GLU A 77 9.11 -0.92 19.75
C GLU A 77 7.58 -0.99 19.72
N TYR A 78 7.00 -2.15 19.41
CA TYR A 78 5.55 -2.35 19.38
C TYR A 78 4.96 -2.76 20.73
N GLN A 79 5.79 -3.13 21.72
CA GLN A 79 5.38 -3.59 23.05
C GLN A 79 4.19 -4.57 23.02
N LYS A 80 4.25 -5.57 22.12
CA LYS A 80 3.15 -6.53 21.89
C LYS A 80 1.81 -5.86 21.53
N ALA A 81 1.84 -4.84 20.69
CA ALA A 81 0.69 -4.05 20.24
C ALA A 81 -0.03 -3.29 21.39
N GLN A 82 0.73 -2.84 22.40
CA GLN A 82 0.17 -2.08 23.53
C GLN A 82 0.45 -0.58 23.47
N VAL A 83 1.35 -0.12 22.60
CA VAL A 83 1.79 1.29 22.54
C VAL A 83 0.64 2.23 22.21
N CYS A 84 -0.25 1.84 21.30
CA CYS A 84 -1.36 2.65 20.82
C CYS A 84 -2.72 1.96 21.00
N SER A 85 -2.87 1.06 21.98
CA SER A 85 -4.06 0.21 22.12
C SER A 85 -5.37 0.97 22.37
N SER A 86 -5.30 2.19 22.91
CA SER A 86 -6.43 3.09 23.12
C SER A 86 -6.58 4.16 22.03
N THR A 87 -5.76 4.14 20.99
CA THR A 87 -5.73 5.18 19.94
C THR A 87 -6.51 4.75 18.71
N THR A 88 -7.41 5.61 18.25
CA THR A 88 -8.09 5.48 16.95
C THR A 88 -7.46 6.42 15.93
N CYS A 89 -6.92 5.85 14.87
CA CYS A 89 -6.24 6.54 13.79
C CYS A 89 -7.05 6.49 12.48
N VAL A 90 -7.17 7.63 11.82
CA VAL A 90 -7.73 7.75 10.46
C VAL A 90 -6.61 8.07 9.46
N ILE A 91 -6.56 7.33 8.36
CA ILE A 91 -5.63 7.57 7.26
C ILE A 91 -6.42 7.93 6.00
N ILE A 92 -6.08 9.06 5.38
CA ILE A 92 -6.68 9.50 4.13
C ILE A 92 -5.77 9.09 2.97
N GLY A 93 -6.20 8.10 2.17
CA GLY A 93 -5.53 7.66 0.94
C GLY A 93 -4.91 6.26 1.05
N ALA A 94 -5.31 5.36 0.15
CA ALA A 94 -4.75 4.01 0.00
C ALA A 94 -3.55 3.99 -0.97
N GLY A 95 -2.73 5.05 -0.98
CA GLY A 95 -1.43 5.02 -1.65
C GLY A 95 -0.44 4.11 -0.93
N PRO A 96 0.73 3.80 -1.52
CA PRO A 96 1.77 3.02 -0.85
C PRO A 96 2.12 3.54 0.55
N CYS A 97 2.33 4.85 0.69
CA CYS A 97 2.65 5.46 1.98
C CYS A 97 1.53 5.29 3.00
N GLY A 98 0.27 5.60 2.63
CA GLY A 98 -0.87 5.49 3.55
C GLY A 98 -1.11 4.06 4.03
N LEU A 99 -1.07 3.08 3.12
CA LEU A 99 -1.17 1.66 3.48
C LEU A 99 0.00 1.21 4.36
N ARG A 100 1.23 1.65 4.06
CA ARG A 100 2.41 1.30 4.85
C ARG A 100 2.33 1.87 6.27
N THR A 101 1.86 3.11 6.42
CA THR A 101 1.60 3.73 7.73
C THR A 101 0.50 2.99 8.48
N ALA A 102 -0.56 2.55 7.79
CA ALA A 102 -1.64 1.76 8.40
C ALA A 102 -1.12 0.45 9.02
N VAL A 103 -0.19 -0.21 8.32
CA VAL A 103 0.44 -1.44 8.79
C VAL A 103 1.27 -1.18 10.06
N GLU A 104 2.08 -0.13 10.12
CA GLU A 104 2.85 0.19 11.35
C GLU A 104 1.94 0.52 12.53
N LEU A 105 0.94 1.38 12.33
CA LEU A 105 0.01 1.74 13.41
C LEU A 105 -0.73 0.51 13.95
N SER A 106 -1.05 -0.44 13.08
CA SER A 106 -1.66 -1.70 13.49
C SER A 106 -0.70 -2.59 14.29
N PHE A 107 0.60 -2.61 13.97
CA PHE A 107 1.60 -3.29 14.82
C PHE A 107 1.72 -2.63 16.20
N MET A 108 1.57 -1.31 16.28
CA MET A 108 1.55 -0.56 17.55
C MET A 108 0.26 -0.77 18.36
N GLY A 109 -0.76 -1.40 17.79
CA GLY A 109 -2.02 -1.73 18.46
C GLY A 109 -3.16 -0.74 18.24
N ALA A 110 -2.96 0.29 17.41
CA ALA A 110 -4.02 1.26 17.13
C ALA A 110 -5.20 0.64 16.39
N ARG A 111 -6.40 1.18 16.63
CA ARG A 111 -7.52 0.98 15.71
C ARG A 111 -7.29 1.87 14.49
N VAL A 112 -7.14 1.27 13.32
CA VAL A 112 -6.81 2.00 12.09
C VAL A 112 -7.95 1.92 11.10
N VAL A 113 -8.46 3.08 10.70
CA VAL A 113 -9.47 3.25 9.65
C VAL A 113 -8.84 3.99 8.48
N LEU A 114 -8.92 3.42 7.28
CA LEU A 114 -8.32 3.97 6.07
C LEU A 114 -9.42 4.31 5.06
N LEU A 115 -9.43 5.56 4.59
CA LEU A 115 -10.36 6.05 3.59
C LEU A 115 -9.68 6.18 2.23
N GLU A 116 -10.29 5.62 1.19
CA GLU A 116 -9.88 5.83 -0.20
C GLU A 116 -11.09 6.18 -1.05
N LYS A 117 -10.99 7.29 -1.78
CA LYS A 117 -12.08 7.78 -2.64
C LYS A 117 -12.31 6.91 -3.87
N ARG A 118 -11.32 6.12 -4.29
CA ARG A 118 -11.38 5.19 -5.42
C ARG A 118 -11.61 3.77 -4.92
N ASP A 119 -11.86 2.85 -5.83
CA ASP A 119 -11.95 1.42 -5.55
C ASP A 119 -11.09 0.56 -6.49
N ALA A 120 -10.20 1.20 -7.24
CA ALA A 120 -9.29 0.55 -8.15
C ALA A 120 -7.89 1.15 -8.06
N PHE A 121 -6.89 0.29 -8.16
CA PHE A 121 -5.49 0.66 -8.31
C PHE A 121 -5.09 0.54 -9.78
N SER A 122 -5.00 1.68 -10.46
CA SER A 122 -4.87 1.76 -11.93
C SER A 122 -3.52 2.28 -12.43
N ARG A 123 -2.63 2.74 -11.54
CA ARG A 123 -1.35 3.33 -11.94
C ARG A 123 -0.33 2.24 -12.23
N ASN A 124 0.13 2.20 -13.48
CA ASN A 124 1.09 1.20 -13.97
C ASN A 124 2.55 1.66 -13.86
N ASN A 125 2.80 2.98 -13.74
CA ASN A 125 4.13 3.53 -13.50
C ASN A 125 4.85 2.75 -12.38
N VAL A 126 6.15 2.62 -12.56
CA VAL A 126 7.02 1.85 -11.71
C VAL A 126 7.79 2.78 -10.77
N LEU A 127 8.04 2.28 -9.58
CA LEU A 127 8.78 2.95 -8.53
C LEU A 127 10.07 2.17 -8.31
N HIS A 128 11.19 2.87 -8.40
CA HIS A 128 12.45 2.37 -7.86
C HIS A 128 12.35 2.20 -6.32
N LEU A 129 12.95 1.15 -5.80
CA LEU A 129 12.97 0.78 -4.39
C LEU A 129 14.42 0.75 -3.89
N TRP A 130 14.69 1.53 -2.85
CA TRP A 130 15.98 1.44 -2.17
C TRP A 130 16.10 0.09 -1.44
N PRO A 131 17.34 -0.39 -1.18
CA PRO A 131 17.58 -1.68 -0.54
C PRO A 131 16.80 -1.89 0.77
N PHE A 132 16.70 -0.85 1.61
CA PHE A 132 15.95 -0.95 2.87
C PHE A 132 14.44 -1.14 2.65
N THR A 133 13.88 -0.54 1.60
CA THR A 133 12.46 -0.69 1.25
C THR A 133 12.18 -2.10 0.73
N ILE A 134 13.09 -2.65 -0.07
CA ILE A 134 13.03 -4.06 -0.49
C ILE A 134 13.06 -4.99 0.74
N HIS A 135 13.99 -4.73 1.68
CA HIS A 135 14.08 -5.50 2.91
C HIS A 135 12.80 -5.42 3.75
N ASP A 136 12.25 -4.22 3.94
CA ASP A 136 11.00 -3.99 4.68
C ASP A 136 9.83 -4.76 4.06
N LEU A 137 9.60 -4.62 2.75
CA LEU A 137 8.53 -5.32 2.04
C LEU A 137 8.72 -6.85 2.05
N ARG A 138 9.96 -7.35 1.93
CA ARG A 138 10.27 -8.79 2.11
C ARG A 138 9.97 -9.26 3.54
N GLY A 139 10.17 -8.39 4.53
CA GLY A 139 9.82 -8.59 5.94
C GLY A 139 8.31 -8.66 6.17
N LEU A 140 7.50 -7.97 5.36
CA LEU A 140 6.04 -8.04 5.38
C LEU A 140 5.45 -9.16 4.52
N GLY A 141 6.30 -9.98 3.89
CA GLY A 141 5.86 -11.11 3.08
C GLY A 141 5.46 -10.76 1.65
N ALA A 142 5.95 -9.66 1.08
CA ALA A 142 5.62 -9.23 -0.29
C ALA A 142 5.73 -10.34 -1.34
N LYS A 143 6.74 -11.20 -1.25
CA LYS A 143 6.93 -12.33 -2.19
C LYS A 143 5.79 -13.37 -2.16
N LYS A 144 5.05 -13.48 -1.06
CA LYS A 144 3.84 -14.33 -0.98
C LYS A 144 2.71 -13.76 -1.83
N PHE A 145 2.54 -12.44 -1.81
CA PHE A 145 1.47 -11.74 -2.51
C PHE A 145 1.80 -11.35 -3.95
N TYR A 146 3.09 -11.27 -4.26
CA TYR A 146 3.62 -10.97 -5.59
C TYR A 146 4.91 -11.78 -5.81
N GLY A 147 4.78 -12.95 -6.46
CA GLY A 147 5.88 -13.91 -6.61
C GLY A 147 7.11 -13.36 -7.36
N LYS A 148 6.90 -12.39 -8.25
CA LYS A 148 7.95 -11.69 -9.01
C LYS A 148 8.64 -10.56 -8.21
N PHE A 149 8.23 -10.31 -6.96
CA PHE A 149 8.76 -9.20 -6.16
C PHE A 149 10.29 -9.28 -6.01
N CYS A 150 10.99 -8.31 -6.61
CA CYS A 150 12.45 -8.17 -6.58
C CYS A 150 13.17 -9.51 -6.78
N ALA A 151 12.80 -10.22 -7.85
CA ALA A 151 13.47 -11.44 -8.29
C ALA A 151 14.77 -11.07 -9.03
N GLY A 152 15.86 -11.76 -8.73
CA GLY A 152 17.18 -11.42 -9.28
C GLY A 152 17.65 -10.02 -8.84
N SER A 153 18.05 -9.20 -9.80
CA SER A 153 18.50 -7.82 -9.61
C SER A 153 17.37 -6.77 -9.67
N ILE A 154 16.10 -7.19 -9.84
CA ILE A 154 14.97 -6.26 -9.92
C ILE A 154 14.84 -5.48 -8.61
N ASP A 155 14.84 -4.16 -8.70
CA ASP A 155 14.78 -3.22 -7.58
C ASP A 155 13.60 -2.26 -7.67
N HIS A 156 12.58 -2.60 -8.44
CA HIS A 156 11.44 -1.72 -8.69
C HIS A 156 10.10 -2.48 -8.69
N ILE A 157 9.01 -1.74 -8.57
CA ILE A 157 7.64 -2.28 -8.54
C ILE A 157 6.63 -1.28 -9.09
N SER A 158 5.62 -1.74 -9.84
CA SER A 158 4.52 -0.86 -10.27
C SER A 158 3.69 -0.38 -9.07
N ILE A 159 3.22 0.87 -9.13
CA ILE A 159 2.46 1.50 -8.05
C ILE A 159 1.27 0.62 -7.65
N ARG A 160 0.51 0.12 -8.63
CA ARG A 160 -0.65 -0.74 -8.34
C ARG A 160 -0.28 -2.05 -7.65
N GLN A 161 0.84 -2.68 -7.99
CA GLN A 161 1.25 -3.94 -7.37
C GLN A 161 1.69 -3.69 -5.92
N LEU A 162 2.42 -2.61 -5.67
CA LEU A 162 2.78 -2.20 -4.31
C LEU A 162 1.54 -1.91 -3.45
N GLN A 163 0.54 -1.22 -4.02
CA GLN A 163 -0.74 -0.99 -3.35
C GLN A 163 -1.47 -2.31 -3.02
N LEU A 164 -1.51 -3.28 -3.93
CA LEU A 164 -2.13 -4.58 -3.67
C LEU A 164 -1.42 -5.38 -2.57
N VAL A 165 -0.09 -5.41 -2.60
CA VAL A 165 0.73 -6.09 -1.58
C VAL A 165 0.44 -5.48 -0.21
N LEU A 166 0.53 -4.15 -0.08
CA LEU A 166 0.31 -3.47 1.19
C LEU A 166 -1.14 -3.53 1.65
N LEU A 167 -2.12 -3.52 0.74
CA LEU A 167 -3.53 -3.72 1.07
C LEU A 167 -3.78 -5.08 1.70
N LYS A 168 -3.21 -6.15 1.13
CA LYS A 168 -3.33 -7.51 1.69
C LYS A 168 -2.74 -7.58 3.10
N VAL A 169 -1.56 -6.99 3.32
CA VAL A 169 -0.95 -6.90 4.66
C VAL A 169 -1.84 -6.08 5.60
N ALA A 170 -2.31 -4.90 5.19
CA ALA A 170 -3.15 -4.03 6.02
C ALA A 170 -4.44 -4.73 6.47
N LEU A 171 -5.11 -5.45 5.57
CA LEU A 171 -6.31 -6.22 5.89
C LEU A 171 -6.02 -7.34 6.90
N LEU A 172 -4.93 -8.09 6.70
CA LEU A 172 -4.46 -9.08 7.67
C LEU A 172 -4.12 -8.46 9.04
N MET A 173 -3.65 -7.21 9.08
CA MET A 173 -3.41 -6.50 10.33
C MET A 173 -4.71 -6.01 11.01
N GLY A 174 -5.84 -6.05 10.31
CA GLY A 174 -7.14 -5.60 10.82
C GLY A 174 -7.48 -4.15 10.48
N VAL A 175 -6.77 -3.52 9.53
CA VAL A 175 -7.10 -2.17 9.06
C VAL A 175 -8.50 -2.15 8.43
N GLU A 176 -9.35 -1.22 8.88
CA GLU A 176 -10.70 -0.99 8.33
C GLU A 176 -10.59 -0.12 7.07
N VAL A 177 -10.59 -0.76 5.89
CA VAL A 177 -10.42 -0.06 4.60
C VAL A 177 -11.79 0.25 3.98
N HIS A 178 -12.08 1.53 3.78
CA HIS A 178 -13.28 2.03 3.11
C HIS A 178 -12.94 2.66 1.77
N VAL A 179 -13.25 1.94 0.69
CA VAL A 179 -13.14 2.43 -0.69
C VAL A 179 -14.40 3.18 -1.12
N ASN A 180 -14.31 4.00 -2.18
CA ASN A 180 -15.39 4.90 -2.61
C ASN A 180 -15.85 5.89 -1.51
N VAL A 181 -14.97 6.19 -0.56
CA VAL A 181 -15.22 7.15 0.53
C VAL A 181 -14.21 8.27 0.45
N GLU A 182 -14.71 9.47 0.15
CA GLU A 182 -13.87 10.66 0.03
C GLU A 182 -13.95 11.50 1.30
N PHE A 183 -12.81 11.71 1.95
CA PHE A 183 -12.69 12.71 3.02
C PHE A 183 -12.98 14.11 2.50
N LYS A 184 -13.76 14.90 3.25
CA LYS A 184 -14.10 16.28 2.89
C LYS A 184 -13.50 17.30 3.83
N ARG A 185 -13.71 17.13 5.14
CA ARG A 185 -13.18 18.06 6.15
C ARG A 185 -13.19 17.43 7.54
N LEU A 186 -12.45 18.07 8.43
CA LEU A 186 -12.55 17.82 9.87
C LEU A 186 -13.84 18.43 10.42
N VAL A 187 -14.37 17.77 11.44
CA VAL A 187 -15.47 18.26 12.27
C VAL A 187 -14.92 18.39 13.68
N GLU A 188 -14.76 19.64 14.12
CA GLU A 188 -14.25 19.95 15.44
C GLU A 188 -15.25 19.53 16.53
N PRO A 189 -14.77 19.08 17.70
CA PRO A 189 -15.58 18.94 18.89
C PRO A 189 -16.37 20.24 19.19
N PRO A 190 -17.66 20.17 19.57
CA PRO A 190 -18.41 21.33 20.02
C PRO A 190 -17.72 22.03 21.21
N GLN A 191 -17.83 23.36 21.31
CA GLN A 191 -17.27 24.12 22.43
C GLN A 191 -18.01 23.84 23.75
N ASP A 192 -19.32 23.67 23.68
CA ASP A 192 -20.15 23.31 24.84
C ASP A 192 -20.30 21.79 24.94
N GLN A 193 -19.72 21.20 26.00
CA GLN A 193 -19.70 19.75 26.24
C GLN A 193 -20.15 19.40 27.67
N GLN A 194 -21.04 20.19 28.28
CA GLN A 194 -21.42 20.00 29.68
C GLN A 194 -22.10 18.64 29.96
N THR A 195 -22.84 18.08 28.98
CA THR A 195 -23.60 16.83 29.15
C THR A 195 -22.97 15.63 28.45
N HIS A 196 -22.37 15.81 27.27
CA HIS A 196 -21.72 14.75 26.50
C HIS A 196 -20.42 15.24 25.86
N LYS A 197 -19.31 14.54 26.14
CA LYS A 197 -18.02 14.78 25.47
C LYS A 197 -18.01 14.08 24.12
N VAL A 198 -17.72 14.83 23.07
CA VAL A 198 -17.64 14.35 21.68
C VAL A 198 -16.26 14.69 21.15
N GLY A 199 -15.54 13.70 20.65
CA GLY A 199 -14.21 13.85 20.07
C GLY A 199 -14.21 14.41 18.64
N TRP A 200 -13.01 14.42 18.04
CA TRP A 200 -12.82 14.84 16.65
C TRP A 200 -13.51 13.86 15.71
N ARG A 201 -14.21 14.41 14.71
CA ARG A 201 -14.87 13.63 13.66
C ARG A 201 -14.47 14.15 12.28
N MET A 202 -15.01 13.50 11.26
CA MET A 202 -14.77 13.86 9.87
C MET A 202 -16.07 13.84 9.08
N GLU A 203 -16.17 14.73 8.10
CA GLU A 203 -17.18 14.64 7.05
C GLU A 203 -16.59 13.87 5.87
N VAL A 204 -17.33 12.87 5.40
CA VAL A 204 -17.00 12.08 4.22
C VAL A 204 -18.14 12.08 3.20
N ARG A 205 -17.80 11.76 1.95
CA ARG A 205 -18.77 11.50 0.88
C ARG A 205 -18.74 9.99 0.54
N PRO A 206 -19.90 9.31 0.51
CA PRO A 206 -21.25 9.82 0.76
C PRO A 206 -21.52 10.13 2.25
N LYS A 207 -22.37 11.13 2.52
CA LYS A 207 -22.70 11.58 3.89
C LYS A 207 -23.41 10.52 4.75
N SER A 208 -24.04 9.53 4.09
CA SER A 208 -24.68 8.39 4.77
C SER A 208 -23.68 7.35 5.25
N HIS A 209 -22.39 7.44 4.90
CA HIS A 209 -21.41 6.44 5.30
C HIS A 209 -21.21 6.45 6.83
N PRO A 210 -21.20 5.29 7.51
CA PRO A 210 -21.15 5.20 8.98
C PRO A 210 -19.96 5.92 9.63
N VAL A 211 -18.82 5.99 8.94
CA VAL A 211 -17.61 6.67 9.44
C VAL A 211 -17.79 8.16 9.72
N ASN A 212 -18.87 8.82 9.23
CA ASN A 212 -19.20 10.20 9.61
C ASN A 212 -19.50 10.37 11.11
N GLN A 213 -19.89 9.30 11.79
CA GLN A 213 -20.19 9.31 13.22
C GLN A 213 -19.00 8.88 14.08
N MET A 214 -17.92 8.43 13.45
CA MET A 214 -16.78 7.88 14.16
C MET A 214 -15.87 8.98 14.69
N GLU A 215 -15.50 8.86 15.96
CA GLU A 215 -14.49 9.70 16.61
C GLU A 215 -13.08 9.12 16.41
N PHE A 216 -12.07 9.98 16.36
CA PHE A 216 -10.67 9.57 16.26
C PHE A 216 -9.75 10.53 17.00
N ASP A 217 -8.55 10.03 17.34
CA ASP A 217 -7.52 10.77 18.07
C ASP A 217 -6.43 11.29 17.12
N VAL A 218 -6.16 10.53 16.05
CA VAL A 218 -5.07 10.80 15.11
C VAL A 218 -5.61 10.79 13.69
N ILE A 219 -5.22 11.78 12.88
CA ILE A 219 -5.49 11.79 11.45
C ILE A 219 -4.21 11.97 10.64
N ILE A 220 -4.07 11.20 9.57
CA ILE A 220 -2.88 11.18 8.71
C ILE A 220 -3.30 11.43 7.26
N GLY A 221 -2.82 12.53 6.68
CA GLY A 221 -2.99 12.84 5.27
C GLY A 221 -1.96 12.12 4.40
N ALA A 222 -2.39 11.08 3.68
CA ALA A 222 -1.58 10.31 2.74
C ALA A 222 -2.19 10.28 1.32
N ASP A 223 -2.93 11.34 0.97
CA ASP A 223 -3.73 11.48 -0.26
C ASP A 223 -2.97 12.16 -1.42
N GLY A 224 -1.64 12.23 -1.30
CA GLY A 224 -0.73 12.78 -2.29
C GLY A 224 -0.82 14.31 -2.39
N ARG A 225 -0.63 14.84 -3.61
CA ARG A 225 -0.60 16.30 -3.85
C ARG A 225 -1.86 17.04 -3.41
N ARG A 226 -3.01 16.36 -3.32
CA ARG A 226 -4.27 17.00 -2.88
C ARG A 226 -4.09 17.58 -1.48
N ASN A 227 -3.56 16.80 -0.53
CA ASN A 227 -3.35 17.16 0.87
C ASN A 227 -4.57 17.92 1.41
N THR A 228 -5.62 17.15 1.63
CA THR A 228 -6.95 17.59 2.04
C THR A 228 -7.02 18.10 3.48
N LEU A 229 -5.97 17.93 4.28
CA LEU A 229 -5.92 18.45 5.64
C LEU A 229 -5.52 19.94 5.66
N PRO A 230 -6.28 20.81 6.34
CA PRO A 230 -5.95 22.23 6.50
C PRO A 230 -4.81 22.43 7.51
N GLY A 231 -4.25 23.65 7.55
CA GLY A 231 -3.23 24.04 8.55
C GLY A 231 -1.77 23.78 8.17
N PHE A 232 -1.51 23.01 7.11
CA PHE A 232 -0.15 22.72 6.64
C PHE A 232 0.31 23.68 5.55
N ARG A 233 1.17 24.65 5.90
CA ARG A 233 1.81 25.54 4.93
C ARG A 233 2.76 24.75 4.04
N ARG A 234 2.66 24.94 2.72
CA ARG A 234 3.55 24.31 1.74
C ARG A 234 4.66 25.26 1.33
N LYS A 235 5.85 24.71 1.17
CA LYS A 235 6.96 25.39 0.50
C LYS A 235 6.92 24.96 -0.96
N GLU A 236 6.64 25.90 -1.84
CA GLU A 236 6.74 25.67 -3.28
C GLU A 236 8.16 26.04 -3.71
N PHE A 237 8.87 25.09 -4.32
CA PHE A 237 10.15 25.34 -4.95
C PHE A 237 9.94 25.39 -6.45
N ARG A 238 10.13 26.57 -7.03
CA ARG A 238 10.04 26.76 -8.48
C ARG A 238 11.44 26.72 -9.07
N GLY A 239 11.77 25.59 -9.69
CA GLY A 239 12.98 25.42 -10.48
C GLY A 239 12.80 25.86 -11.94
N LYS A 240 13.71 25.42 -12.80
CA LYS A 240 13.60 25.55 -14.26
C LYS A 240 12.42 24.72 -14.78
N LEU A 241 11.93 25.07 -15.97
CA LEU A 241 10.87 24.29 -16.61
C LEU A 241 11.38 22.88 -16.89
N ALA A 242 10.72 21.88 -16.31
CA ALA A 242 11.00 20.47 -16.50
C ALA A 242 9.71 19.74 -16.83
N ILE A 243 9.75 18.89 -17.87
CA ILE A 243 8.60 18.12 -18.33
C ILE A 243 8.98 16.64 -18.29
N ALA A 244 8.25 15.84 -17.52
CA ALA A 244 8.42 14.40 -17.47
C ALA A 244 7.32 13.70 -18.28
N ILE A 245 7.72 12.72 -19.08
CA ILE A 245 6.89 11.82 -19.85
C ILE A 245 7.13 10.41 -19.32
N THR A 246 6.05 9.68 -19.03
CA THR A 246 6.11 8.28 -18.61
C THR A 246 5.31 7.44 -19.60
N ALA A 247 5.91 6.39 -20.13
CA ALA A 247 5.28 5.47 -21.06
C ALA A 247 5.34 4.04 -20.53
N ASN A 248 4.26 3.29 -20.72
CA ASN A 248 4.17 1.88 -20.34
C ASN A 248 3.83 1.07 -21.59
N PHE A 249 4.71 0.12 -21.94
CA PHE A 249 4.47 -0.82 -23.03
C PHE A 249 4.11 -2.20 -22.46
N LYS A 250 3.38 -2.99 -23.26
CA LYS A 250 2.98 -4.35 -22.88
C LYS A 250 4.21 -5.26 -22.95
N ASN A 251 4.62 -5.83 -21.81
CA ASN A 251 5.63 -6.87 -21.75
C ASN A 251 4.97 -8.24 -21.97
N ARG A 252 5.39 -8.99 -23.00
CA ARG A 252 4.88 -10.35 -23.27
C ARG A 252 5.70 -11.44 -22.59
N ASN A 253 6.75 -11.07 -21.85
CA ASN A 253 7.67 -11.97 -21.15
C ASN A 253 8.34 -12.99 -22.09
N THR A 254 8.63 -12.58 -23.33
CA THR A 254 9.40 -13.38 -24.28
C THR A 254 10.89 -13.40 -23.90
N THR A 255 11.62 -14.43 -24.34
CA THR A 255 13.08 -14.51 -24.12
C THR A 255 13.83 -13.32 -24.73
N ALA A 256 13.31 -12.75 -25.83
CA ALA A 256 13.89 -11.56 -26.46
C ALA A 256 13.71 -10.31 -25.57
N GLU A 257 12.50 -10.07 -25.06
CA GLU A 257 12.23 -8.96 -24.14
C GLU A 257 13.05 -9.08 -22.84
N ALA A 258 13.21 -10.29 -22.31
CA ALA A 258 13.95 -10.54 -21.07
C ALA A 258 15.47 -10.31 -21.17
N LYS A 259 16.03 -10.26 -22.39
CA LYS A 259 17.46 -9.99 -22.64
C LYS A 259 17.78 -8.50 -22.74
N VAL A 260 16.76 -7.64 -22.87
CA VAL A 260 16.97 -6.20 -22.97
C VAL A 260 17.35 -5.67 -21.58
N GLU A 261 18.50 -5.00 -21.50
CA GLU A 261 18.98 -4.42 -20.25
C GLU A 261 18.18 -3.18 -19.86
N GLU A 262 17.98 -3.01 -18.55
CA GLU A 262 17.32 -1.82 -18.00
C GLU A 262 18.27 -0.61 -18.00
N ILE A 263 17.72 0.56 -18.32
CA ILE A 263 18.48 1.82 -18.29
C ILE A 263 18.24 2.48 -16.93
N SER A 264 19.27 2.50 -16.08
CA SER A 264 19.22 3.19 -14.78
C SER A 264 19.15 4.72 -14.95
N GLY A 265 18.49 5.42 -14.03
CA GLY A 265 18.38 6.88 -14.03
C GLY A 265 19.72 7.63 -13.91
N VAL A 266 20.81 6.97 -13.49
CA VAL A 266 22.16 7.57 -13.48
C VAL A 266 22.87 7.46 -14.83
N ALA A 267 22.31 6.72 -15.79
CA ALA A 267 22.94 6.45 -17.08
C ALA A 267 23.18 7.72 -17.91
N PHE A 268 22.44 8.80 -17.70
CA PHE A 268 22.66 10.06 -18.45
C PHE A 268 24.03 10.68 -18.19
N ILE A 269 24.48 10.67 -16.94
CA ILE A 269 25.79 11.23 -16.56
C ILE A 269 26.92 10.46 -17.28
N PHE A 270 26.75 9.13 -17.41
CA PHE A 270 27.79 8.25 -17.97
C PHE A 270 27.66 8.02 -19.49
N ASN A 271 26.46 8.21 -20.06
CA ASN A 271 26.15 7.85 -21.45
C ASN A 271 25.80 9.08 -22.31
N GLN A 272 26.51 10.20 -22.12
CA GLN A 272 26.25 11.43 -22.90
C GLN A 272 26.27 11.20 -24.42
N ARG A 273 27.15 10.32 -24.91
CA ARG A 273 27.24 9.95 -26.33
C ARG A 273 25.91 9.38 -26.87
N PHE A 274 25.27 8.47 -26.15
CA PHE A 274 23.98 7.90 -26.52
C PHE A 274 22.90 8.98 -26.69
N PHE A 275 22.83 9.94 -25.76
CA PHE A 275 21.84 11.02 -25.84
C PHE A 275 22.12 12.02 -26.97
N GLN A 276 23.40 12.23 -27.32
CA GLN A 276 23.78 13.03 -28.48
C GLN A 276 23.37 12.34 -29.79
N GLU A 277 23.63 11.04 -29.93
CA GLU A 277 23.25 10.22 -31.08
C GLU A 277 21.71 10.18 -31.24
N LEU A 278 20.97 9.91 -30.16
CA LEU A 278 19.51 9.94 -30.16
C LEU A 278 18.95 11.28 -30.68
N ARG A 279 19.55 12.40 -30.26
CA ARG A 279 19.15 13.73 -30.72
C ARG A 279 19.44 13.94 -32.21
N GLN A 280 20.58 13.46 -32.70
CA GLN A 280 20.94 13.58 -34.11
C GLN A 280 19.98 12.77 -34.99
N GLU A 281 19.62 11.56 -34.57
CA GLU A 281 18.76 10.65 -35.35
C GLU A 281 17.28 11.03 -35.30
N THR A 282 16.77 11.41 -34.13
CA THR A 282 15.31 11.59 -33.92
C THR A 282 14.89 13.04 -33.76
N GLY A 283 15.84 13.97 -33.62
CA GLY A 283 15.60 15.35 -33.21
C GLY A 283 15.18 15.49 -31.74
N MET A 284 14.99 14.39 -30.99
CA MET A 284 14.55 14.43 -29.60
C MET A 284 15.70 14.77 -28.67
N LYS A 285 15.51 15.83 -27.88
CA LYS A 285 16.43 16.21 -26.80
C LYS A 285 15.90 15.70 -25.47
N VAL A 286 16.37 14.54 -25.05
CA VAL A 286 16.08 13.94 -23.73
C VAL A 286 17.21 14.33 -22.78
N PHE A 287 16.86 14.77 -21.59
CA PHE A 287 17.82 15.12 -20.56
C PHE A 287 17.48 14.37 -19.28
N TYR A 288 18.49 14.09 -18.46
CA TYR A 288 18.31 13.54 -17.12
C TYR A 288 19.29 14.24 -16.17
N GLU A 289 19.07 15.53 -15.92
CA GLU A 289 19.86 16.29 -14.95
C GLU A 289 19.08 17.52 -14.50
N ASP A 290 19.23 17.89 -13.23
CA ASP A 290 19.13 19.30 -12.83
C ASP A 290 20.31 19.60 -11.90
N PRO A 291 21.02 20.74 -12.10
CA PRO A 291 20.41 22.04 -11.78
C PRO A 291 20.34 23.11 -12.88
N GLU A 292 20.73 22.88 -14.15
CA GLU A 292 20.91 24.03 -15.06
C GLU A 292 20.26 24.12 -16.45
N SER A 293 19.49 23.18 -16.98
CA SER A 293 18.75 23.47 -18.23
C SER A 293 17.56 22.57 -18.54
N LEU A 294 16.65 23.10 -19.36
CA LEU A 294 15.38 22.54 -19.85
C LEU A 294 15.46 21.06 -20.21
N THR A 295 14.62 20.23 -19.58
CA THR A 295 14.75 18.76 -19.64
C THR A 295 13.42 18.04 -19.87
N LEU A 296 13.38 17.17 -20.90
CA LEU A 296 12.36 16.15 -21.15
C LEU A 296 12.82 14.83 -20.50
N LEU A 297 12.15 14.38 -19.44
CA LEU A 297 12.44 13.10 -18.76
C LEU A 297 11.53 12.01 -19.36
N VAL A 298 12.02 11.15 -20.25
CA VAL A 298 11.23 10.01 -20.76
C VAL A 298 11.55 8.77 -19.92
N PHE A 299 10.62 8.36 -19.06
CA PHE A 299 10.64 7.03 -18.45
C PHE A 299 9.92 6.07 -19.41
N ILE A 300 10.69 5.23 -20.11
CA ILE A 300 10.17 4.05 -20.78
C ILE A 300 10.26 2.92 -19.77
N GLU A 301 9.13 2.54 -19.17
CA GLU A 301 9.09 1.42 -18.23
C GLU A 301 8.31 0.25 -18.84
N TRP A 302 8.93 -0.94 -18.78
CA TRP A 302 8.33 -2.19 -19.22
C TRP A 302 7.48 -2.76 -18.09
N THR A 303 6.16 -2.70 -18.23
CA THR A 303 5.25 -3.19 -17.17
C THR A 303 5.26 -4.73 -17.06
N ILE A 304 5.43 -5.27 -15.85
CA ILE A 304 5.35 -6.71 -15.51
C ILE A 304 3.91 -7.23 -15.45
#